data_AF-A0AAW6FNG9-F1
#
_entry.id   AF-A0AAW6FNG9-F1
#
_cell.length_a   1.000
_cell.length_b   1.000
_cell.length_c   1.000
_cell.angle_alpha   90.00
_cell.angle_beta   90.00
_cell.angle_gamma   90.00
#
_symmetry.space_group_name_H-M   'P 1'
#
loop_
_entity.id
_entity.type
_entity.pdbx_description
1 polymer ?
#
loop_
_entity_poly.entity_id
_entity_poly.type
_entity_poly.pdbx_seq_one_letter_code
_entity_poly.pdbx_strand_id
1 'polypeptide(L)'
;MKTLISLFLISFVAFCTISCNDDDKDTPDLANRYGAYEKPHFAFEYASDTIRIGMKPYYEKKIAVTEFKAMFNAIATEKMGAYFKGIQFKENKQLIISARMKEGDVYNLPGTYELSGNYLQITLDKEVMAHLMGDKAANIPAISFKYDIRGKQMTMYFDKVYLQVIYSMMENQIAAMIVDMMEIDFSQMPEGMEAMIMKEVKNQLGEILTQIRKIEIGFVLMLDELDYA
;
A
#
# COMPACT_ATOMS: atom_id res chain seq x y z
N MET A 1 -13.88 -11.59 -6.66
CA MET A 1 -13.95 -10.93 -5.33
C MET A 1 -13.08 -11.57 -4.24
N LYS A 2 -13.09 -12.90 -4.04
CA LYS A 2 -12.16 -13.57 -3.08
C LYS A 2 -10.68 -13.42 -3.45
N THR A 3 -10.36 -13.39 -4.75
CA THR A 3 -9.00 -13.21 -5.29
C THR A 3 -8.45 -11.79 -5.11
N LEU A 4 -9.30 -10.76 -5.28
CA LEU A 4 -8.91 -9.34 -5.11
C LEU A 4 -8.50 -9.02 -3.66
N ILE A 5 -9.23 -9.59 -2.70
CA ILE A 5 -8.97 -9.40 -1.27
C ILE A 5 -7.68 -10.14 -0.86
N SER A 6 -7.43 -11.33 -1.41
CA SER A 6 -6.18 -12.05 -1.20
C SER A 6 -4.98 -11.35 -1.85
N LEU A 7 -5.17 -10.69 -3.01
CA LEU A 7 -4.11 -9.95 -3.69
C LEU A 7 -3.75 -8.62 -3.00
N PHE A 8 -4.72 -7.93 -2.39
CA PHE A 8 -4.43 -6.73 -1.57
C PHE A 8 -3.68 -7.07 -0.27
N LEU A 9 -3.98 -8.23 0.33
CA LEU A 9 -3.26 -8.76 1.51
C LEU A 9 -1.86 -9.27 1.14
N ILE A 10 -1.71 -9.94 0.00
CA ILE A 10 -0.40 -10.39 -0.52
C ILE A 10 0.43 -9.17 -1.01
N SER A 11 -0.21 -8.11 -1.53
CA SER A 11 0.42 -6.84 -1.90
C SER A 11 0.73 -5.92 -0.71
N PHE A 12 0.41 -6.32 0.51
CA PHE A 12 0.84 -5.63 1.73
C PHE A 12 2.01 -6.36 2.42
N VAL A 13 2.24 -7.62 2.06
CA VAL A 13 3.13 -8.56 2.78
C VAL A 13 4.44 -8.88 2.02
N ALA A 14 4.48 -8.76 0.70
CA ALA A 14 5.62 -9.16 -0.14
C ALA A 14 6.68 -8.06 -0.41
N PHE A 15 6.68 -6.96 0.35
CA PHE A 15 7.41 -5.73 0.01
C PHE A 15 8.51 -5.52 1.00
N CYS A 16 9.72 -5.23 0.51
CA CYS A 16 10.54 -4.02 0.69
C CYS A 16 11.94 -4.34 0.15
N THR A 17 12.46 -3.50 -0.72
CA THR A 17 13.91 -3.40 -0.87
C THR A 17 14.28 -1.93 -0.81
N ILE A 18 15.49 -1.72 -0.29
CA ILE A 18 16.26 -0.47 -0.20
C ILE A 18 16.04 0.31 1.11
N SER A 19 16.98 0.08 2.02
CA SER A 19 17.34 0.95 3.14
C SER A 19 18.42 1.93 2.68
N CYS A 20 18.33 3.18 3.09
CA CYS A 20 19.46 4.12 3.12
C CYS A 20 19.35 4.99 4.39
N ASN A 21 20.35 4.86 5.27
CA ASN A 21 20.82 5.86 6.24
C ASN A 21 21.46 7.05 5.47
N ASP A 22 21.63 8.29 5.96
CA ASP A 22 21.81 8.89 7.28
C ASP A 22 21.10 10.26 7.34
N ASP A 23 20.66 10.71 8.53
CA ASP A 23 21.13 11.93 9.23
C ASP A 23 20.13 12.43 10.28
N ASP A 24 20.67 12.70 11.47
CA ASP A 24 20.01 13.25 12.65
C ASP A 24 19.45 14.66 12.37
N LYS A 25 18.14 14.75 12.18
CA LYS A 25 17.35 15.96 12.45
C LYS A 25 16.39 15.64 13.57
N ASP A 26 16.16 16.61 14.48
CA ASP A 26 15.22 16.58 15.60
C ASP A 26 14.09 15.57 15.39
N THR A 27 14.34 14.34 15.83
CA THR A 27 13.43 13.23 15.57
C THR A 27 12.28 13.39 16.55
N PRO A 28 11.04 13.53 16.07
CA PRO A 28 9.90 13.68 16.96
C PRO A 28 9.75 12.41 17.80
N ASP A 29 9.59 12.56 19.11
CA ASP A 29 9.27 11.44 19.98
C ASP A 29 7.84 10.96 19.68
N LEU A 30 7.75 9.74 19.16
CA LEU A 30 6.49 9.06 18.86
C LEU A 30 6.04 8.16 20.01
N ALA A 31 6.88 7.88 21.01
CA ALA A 31 6.55 6.93 22.06
C ALA A 31 5.27 7.36 22.80
N ASN A 32 4.30 6.45 22.86
CA ASN A 32 2.97 6.67 23.44
C ASN A 32 2.24 7.89 22.86
N ARG A 33 2.55 8.26 21.61
CA ARG A 33 1.96 9.39 20.90
C ARG A 33 1.56 8.95 19.50
N TYR A 34 0.32 9.23 19.16
CA TYR A 34 -0.29 8.83 17.89
C TYR A 34 -0.39 7.31 17.76
N GLY A 35 -1.49 6.81 17.20
CA GLY A 35 -1.61 5.36 17.06
C GLY A 35 -2.98 4.86 16.68
N ALA A 36 -4.02 5.52 17.16
CA ALA A 36 -5.39 5.22 16.77
C ALA A 36 -5.60 5.46 15.27
N TYR A 37 -5.96 4.41 14.53
CA TYR A 37 -6.33 4.54 13.13
C TYR A 37 -7.60 5.38 12.97
N GLU A 38 -7.57 6.39 12.09
CA GLU A 38 -8.74 7.21 11.76
C GLU A 38 -9.31 6.82 10.39
N LYS A 39 -8.49 6.91 9.34
CA LYS A 39 -8.90 6.75 7.94
C LYS A 39 -7.70 6.43 7.03
N PRO A 40 -7.93 5.92 5.80
CA PRO A 40 -6.85 5.80 4.85
C PRO A 40 -6.37 7.19 4.39
N HIS A 41 -5.09 7.29 4.04
CA HIS A 41 -4.54 8.42 3.30
C HIS A 41 -4.42 8.06 1.82
N PHE A 42 -4.98 8.90 0.97
CA PHE A 42 -4.80 8.79 -0.47
C PHE A 42 -4.67 10.16 -1.11
N ALA A 43 -3.53 10.40 -1.74
CA ALA A 43 -3.35 11.55 -2.63
C ALA A 43 -3.01 11.04 -4.03
N PHE A 44 -3.68 11.58 -5.04
CA PHE A 44 -3.44 11.19 -6.43
C PHE A 44 -3.59 12.40 -7.33
N GLU A 45 -2.59 12.65 -8.16
CA GLU A 45 -2.61 13.67 -9.20
C GLU A 45 -2.09 13.06 -10.48
N TYR A 46 -2.84 13.25 -11.55
CA TYR A 46 -2.57 12.69 -12.86
C TYR A 46 -2.45 13.82 -13.87
N ALA A 47 -1.70 13.61 -14.95
CA ALA A 47 -1.47 14.65 -15.96
C ALA A 47 -2.72 15.05 -16.76
N SER A 48 -3.79 14.25 -16.68
CA SER A 48 -5.07 14.39 -17.38
C SER A 48 -6.22 14.11 -16.40
N ASP A 49 -7.45 14.40 -16.79
CA ASP A 49 -8.66 14.06 -16.01
C ASP A 49 -9.15 12.62 -16.26
N THR A 50 -8.52 11.90 -17.19
CA THR A 50 -8.93 10.53 -17.56
C THR A 50 -7.71 9.64 -17.75
N ILE A 51 -7.75 8.48 -17.10
CA ILE A 51 -6.84 7.36 -17.33
C ILE A 51 -7.42 6.49 -18.44
N ARG A 52 -6.59 6.11 -19.40
CA ARG A 52 -7.00 5.30 -20.56
C ARG A 52 -6.14 4.06 -20.60
N ILE A 53 -6.79 2.91 -20.78
CA ILE A 53 -6.12 1.63 -21.01
C ILE A 53 -6.93 0.83 -22.02
N GLY A 54 -6.29 0.33 -23.07
CA GLY A 54 -7.04 -0.18 -24.21
C GLY A 54 -6.20 -0.45 -25.45
N MET A 55 -6.55 -1.50 -26.19
CA MET A 55 -6.03 -1.73 -27.53
C MET A 55 -7.16 -1.61 -28.55
N LYS A 56 -7.19 -0.51 -29.31
CA LYS A 56 -8.18 -0.32 -30.38
C LYS A 56 -7.92 -1.29 -31.54
N PRO A 57 -8.97 -1.77 -32.25
CA PRO A 57 -10.40 -1.56 -31.98
C PRO A 57 -10.99 -2.50 -30.92
N TYR A 58 -10.19 -3.41 -30.36
CA TYR A 58 -10.66 -4.54 -29.54
C TYR A 58 -11.25 -4.12 -28.20
N TYR A 59 -10.60 -3.20 -27.48
CA TYR A 59 -11.08 -2.72 -26.19
C TYR A 59 -10.53 -1.33 -25.84
N GLU A 60 -11.30 -0.54 -25.10
CA GLU A 60 -10.85 0.73 -24.50
C GLU A 60 -11.62 0.94 -23.19
N LYS A 61 -10.91 1.04 -22.07
CA LYS A 61 -11.44 1.47 -20.77
C LYS A 61 -10.96 2.89 -20.50
N LYS A 62 -11.89 3.75 -20.14
CA LYS A 62 -11.65 5.12 -19.69
C LYS A 62 -12.16 5.24 -18.28
N ILE A 63 -11.32 5.75 -17.39
CA ILE A 63 -11.67 5.98 -15.98
C ILE A 63 -11.39 7.43 -15.68
N ALA A 64 -12.41 8.16 -15.23
CA ALA A 64 -12.21 9.52 -14.77
C ALA A 64 -11.32 9.50 -13.51
N VAL A 65 -10.39 10.46 -13.38
CA VAL A 65 -9.49 10.51 -12.22
C VAL A 65 -10.27 10.68 -10.91
N THR A 66 -11.39 11.40 -10.95
CA THR A 66 -12.31 11.55 -9.81
C THR A 66 -12.95 10.22 -9.41
N GLU A 67 -13.39 9.43 -10.39
CA GLU A 67 -13.95 8.09 -10.18
C GLU A 67 -12.90 7.12 -9.63
N PHE A 68 -11.68 7.14 -10.20
CA PHE A 68 -10.56 6.35 -9.69
C PHE A 68 -10.27 6.65 -8.22
N LYS A 69 -10.24 7.94 -7.84
CA LYS A 69 -10.05 8.36 -6.44
C LYS A 69 -11.16 7.86 -5.54
N ALA A 70 -12.42 8.01 -5.96
CA ALA A 70 -13.56 7.56 -5.18
C ALA A 70 -13.55 6.04 -4.97
N MET A 71 -13.27 5.29 -6.04
CA MET A 71 -13.15 3.83 -6.00
C MET A 71 -12.02 3.38 -5.07
N PHE A 72 -10.83 4.00 -5.20
CA PHE A 72 -9.70 3.68 -4.33
C PHE A 72 -10.03 3.97 -2.86
N ASN A 73 -10.58 5.15 -2.56
CA ASN A 73 -10.95 5.51 -1.20
C ASN A 73 -12.00 4.59 -0.59
N ALA A 74 -13.00 4.16 -1.37
CA ALA A 74 -14.00 3.20 -0.92
C ALA A 74 -13.36 1.86 -0.57
N ILE A 75 -12.52 1.32 -1.46
CA ILE A 75 -11.80 0.06 -1.24
C ILE A 75 -10.85 0.17 -0.06
N ALA A 76 -10.05 1.25 0.03
CA ALA A 76 -9.11 1.46 1.12
C ALA A 76 -9.84 1.59 2.45
N THR A 77 -10.94 2.35 2.51
CA THR A 77 -11.75 2.48 3.74
C THR A 77 -12.32 1.14 4.17
N GLU A 78 -12.88 0.36 3.25
CA GLU A 78 -13.44 -0.95 3.54
C GLU A 78 -12.36 -1.93 3.98
N LYS A 79 -11.26 -2.06 3.23
CA LYS A 79 -10.21 -3.05 3.47
C LYS A 79 -9.31 -2.61 4.62
N MET A 80 -8.68 -1.44 4.53
CA MET A 80 -7.79 -0.96 5.58
C MET A 80 -8.53 -0.78 6.90
N GLY A 81 -9.75 -0.23 6.89
CA GLY A 81 -10.57 -0.11 8.11
C GLY A 81 -11.00 -1.45 8.70
N ALA A 82 -11.17 -2.50 7.89
CA ALA A 82 -11.46 -3.84 8.38
C ALA A 82 -10.25 -4.45 9.11
N TYR A 83 -9.06 -4.36 8.51
CA TYR A 83 -7.86 -5.07 8.97
C TYR A 83 -6.96 -4.27 9.90
N PHE A 84 -6.69 -2.99 9.65
CA PHE A 84 -5.75 -2.20 10.43
C PHE A 84 -6.47 -1.42 11.54
N LYS A 85 -5.98 -1.51 12.78
CA LYS A 85 -6.59 -0.87 13.95
C LYS A 85 -5.72 0.22 14.56
N GLY A 86 -4.44 0.24 14.24
CA GLY A 86 -3.53 1.26 14.70
C GLY A 86 -2.13 0.75 14.94
N ILE A 87 -1.28 1.65 15.44
CA ILE A 87 0.10 1.37 15.83
C ILE A 87 0.32 1.97 17.20
N GLN A 88 0.66 1.15 18.18
CA GLN A 88 1.15 1.66 19.45
C GLN A 88 2.66 1.82 19.36
N PHE A 89 3.13 3.06 19.22
CA PHE A 89 4.55 3.37 19.37
C PHE A 89 4.91 3.36 20.86
N LYS A 90 6.04 2.74 21.20
CA LYS A 90 6.52 2.59 22.57
C LYS A 90 7.92 3.18 22.70
N GLU A 91 8.37 3.28 23.95
CA GLU A 91 9.75 3.61 24.29
C GLU A 91 10.74 2.62 23.66
N ASN A 92 12.02 3.00 23.62
CA ASN A 92 13.10 2.16 23.07
C ASN A 92 12.86 1.69 21.63
N LYS A 93 12.22 2.53 20.82
CA LYS A 93 11.97 2.28 19.39
C LYS A 93 11.14 1.01 19.13
N GLN A 94 10.32 0.58 20.09
CA GLN A 94 9.43 -0.57 19.96
C GLN A 94 8.06 -0.12 19.44
N LEU A 95 7.34 -0.98 18.73
CA LEU A 95 5.95 -0.74 18.38
C LEU A 95 5.12 -2.02 18.42
N ILE A 96 3.80 -1.84 18.43
CA ILE A 96 2.83 -2.91 18.21
C ILE A 96 1.85 -2.43 17.14
N ILE A 97 1.78 -3.15 16.03
CA ILE A 97 0.70 -2.95 15.05
C ILE A 97 -0.48 -3.82 15.46
N SER A 98 -1.64 -3.21 15.66
CA SER A 98 -2.87 -3.95 15.90
C SER A 98 -3.63 -4.15 14.59
N ALA A 99 -3.91 -5.41 14.27
CA ALA A 99 -4.65 -5.79 13.08
C ALA A 99 -5.76 -6.81 13.41
N ARG A 100 -6.91 -6.71 12.76
CA ARG A 100 -8.01 -7.69 12.85
C ARG A 100 -7.90 -8.67 11.69
N MET A 101 -7.84 -9.96 11.99
CA MET A 101 -7.87 -11.02 10.97
C MET A 101 -9.31 -11.38 10.57
N LYS A 102 -9.49 -12.15 9.50
CA LYS A 102 -10.82 -12.55 8.97
C LYS A 102 -11.71 -13.25 9.99
N GLU A 103 -11.14 -13.89 11.00
CA GLU A 103 -11.85 -14.61 12.06
C GLU A 103 -12.37 -13.68 13.17
N GLY A 104 -12.07 -12.37 13.11
CA GLY A 104 -12.57 -11.35 14.02
C GLY A 104 -11.60 -10.99 15.14
N ASP A 105 -10.65 -11.87 15.45
CA ASP A 105 -9.64 -11.64 16.47
C ASP A 105 -8.66 -10.53 16.10
N VAL A 106 -8.30 -9.72 17.11
CA VAL A 106 -7.27 -8.70 17.01
C VAL A 106 -5.93 -9.33 17.35
N TYR A 107 -5.03 -9.30 16.37
CA TYR A 107 -3.64 -9.72 16.48
C TYR A 107 -2.74 -8.51 16.66
N ASN A 108 -1.75 -8.68 17.54
CA ASN A 108 -0.72 -7.68 17.80
C ASN A 108 0.58 -8.16 17.16
N LEU A 109 1.09 -7.37 16.22
CA LEU A 109 2.34 -7.61 15.53
C LEU A 109 3.40 -6.70 16.17
N PRO A 110 4.21 -7.23 17.11
CA PRO A 110 5.30 -6.47 17.66
C PRO A 110 6.36 -6.20 16.59
N GLY A 111 7.10 -5.13 16.79
CA GLY A 111 8.17 -4.73 15.89
C GLY A 111 8.96 -3.57 16.45
N THR A 112 9.87 -3.06 15.64
CA THR A 112 10.65 -1.87 15.94
C THR A 112 10.41 -0.78 14.91
N TYR A 113 10.74 0.45 15.26
CA TYR A 113 10.74 1.56 14.32
C TYR A 113 11.98 2.42 14.42
N GLU A 114 12.35 3.00 13.28
CA GLU A 114 13.42 3.98 13.19
C GLU A 114 12.94 5.20 12.42
N LEU A 115 13.38 6.36 12.87
CA LEU A 115 13.12 7.63 12.21
C LEU A 115 14.41 8.12 11.55
N SER A 116 14.32 8.51 10.29
CA SER A 116 15.42 9.10 9.54
C SER A 116 14.86 10.23 8.66
N GLY A 117 15.13 11.48 9.05
CA GLY A 117 14.49 12.64 8.44
C GLY A 117 12.96 12.55 8.46
N ASN A 118 12.35 12.55 7.26
CA ASN A 118 10.89 12.40 7.09
C ASN A 118 10.45 10.95 6.82
N TYR A 119 11.31 9.97 7.08
CA TYR A 119 11.02 8.56 6.94
C TYR A 119 10.82 7.88 8.29
N LEU A 120 9.82 7.00 8.35
CA LEU A 120 9.52 6.07 9.43
C LEU A 120 9.68 4.66 8.88
N GLN A 121 10.74 3.98 9.30
CA GLN A 121 11.00 2.59 8.96
C GLN A 121 10.41 1.70 10.06
N ILE A 122 9.69 0.65 9.67
CA ILE A 122 9.09 -0.33 10.57
C ILE A 122 9.63 -1.70 10.25
N THR A 123 10.10 -2.42 11.26
CA THR A 123 10.54 -3.83 11.13
C THR A 123 9.65 -4.69 12.02
N LEU A 124 8.97 -5.67 11.42
CA LEU A 124 8.11 -6.59 12.17
C LEU A 124 8.94 -7.73 12.78
N ASP A 125 8.50 -8.23 13.93
CA ASP A 125 9.11 -9.37 14.60
C ASP A 125 9.06 -10.63 13.72
N LYS A 126 10.23 -11.20 13.43
CA LYS A 126 10.35 -12.34 12.50
C LYS A 126 9.71 -13.61 13.03
N GLU A 127 9.72 -13.85 14.34
CA GLU A 127 9.15 -15.06 14.93
C GLU A 127 7.63 -15.02 14.86
N VAL A 128 7.03 -13.87 15.17
CA VAL A 128 5.58 -13.66 15.02
C VAL A 128 5.17 -13.77 13.55
N MET A 129 5.94 -13.17 12.65
CA MET A 129 5.66 -13.28 11.22
C MET A 129 5.81 -14.72 10.70
N ALA A 130 6.76 -15.50 11.22
CA ALA A 130 6.95 -16.91 10.88
C ALA A 130 5.74 -17.75 11.29
N HIS A 131 5.12 -17.45 12.44
CA HIS A 131 3.88 -18.12 12.85
C HIS A 131 2.70 -17.79 11.92
N LEU A 132 2.65 -16.56 11.39
CA LEU A 132 1.54 -16.13 10.53
C LEU A 132 1.70 -16.55 9.06
N MET A 133 2.94 -16.67 8.58
CA MET A 133 3.22 -16.80 7.15
C MET A 133 4.15 -17.97 6.80
N GLY A 134 4.58 -18.75 7.79
CA GLY A 134 5.55 -19.82 7.63
C GLY A 134 6.87 -19.31 7.07
N ASP A 135 7.49 -20.11 6.20
CA ASP A 135 8.81 -19.86 5.62
C ASP A 135 8.92 -18.54 4.84
N LYS A 136 7.79 -17.92 4.46
CA LYS A 136 7.77 -16.62 3.79
C LYS A 136 8.18 -15.45 4.70
N ALA A 137 8.18 -15.66 6.02
CA ALA A 137 8.50 -14.62 6.99
C ALA A 137 9.98 -14.19 7.01
N ALA A 138 10.89 -15.12 6.70
CA ALA A 138 12.33 -14.86 6.74
C ALA A 138 12.76 -13.77 5.75
N ASN A 139 11.95 -13.54 4.70
CA ASN A 139 12.20 -12.58 3.65
C ASN A 139 11.36 -11.30 3.81
N ILE A 140 10.70 -11.08 4.95
CA ILE A 140 9.99 -9.83 5.20
C ILE A 140 11.01 -8.75 5.56
N PRO A 141 11.13 -7.72 4.74
CA PRO A 141 12.06 -6.62 4.92
C PRO A 141 11.38 -5.43 5.63
N ALA A 142 12.18 -4.44 6.02
CA ALA A 142 11.69 -3.28 6.76
C ALA A 142 10.89 -2.31 5.87
N ILE A 143 9.71 -1.90 6.34
CA ILE A 143 8.75 -1.06 5.63
C ILE A 143 9.06 0.41 5.88
N SER A 144 9.36 1.16 4.82
CA SER A 144 9.66 2.60 4.93
C SER A 144 8.48 3.44 4.49
N PHE A 145 7.94 4.24 5.41
CA PHE A 145 6.92 5.24 5.16
C PHE A 145 7.54 6.63 5.17
N LYS A 146 7.02 7.55 4.35
CA LYS A 146 7.10 8.97 4.71
C LYS A 146 6.08 9.27 5.79
N TYR A 147 6.37 10.24 6.63
CA TYR A 147 5.41 10.73 7.61
C TYR A 147 5.36 12.25 7.71
N ASP A 148 4.21 12.77 8.13
CA ASP A 148 3.98 14.18 8.43
C ASP A 148 3.09 14.30 9.68
N ILE A 149 3.45 15.18 10.62
CA ILE A 149 2.70 15.39 11.87
C ILE A 149 2.16 16.81 11.87
N ARG A 150 0.84 16.93 12.04
CA ARG A 150 0.11 18.20 12.14
C ARG A 150 -0.81 18.18 13.34
N GLY A 151 -0.37 18.78 14.44
CA GLY A 151 -1.13 18.83 15.69
C GLY A 151 -1.40 17.41 16.22
N LYS A 152 -2.68 17.02 16.29
CA LYS A 152 -3.11 15.69 16.76
C LYS A 152 -3.11 14.61 15.68
N GLN A 153 -2.74 14.92 14.44
CA GLN A 153 -2.77 13.98 13.34
C GLN A 153 -1.35 13.63 12.87
N MET A 154 -1.09 12.35 12.69
CA MET A 154 0.08 11.83 11.98
C MET A 154 -0.40 11.17 10.68
N THR A 155 0.20 11.52 9.55
CA THR A 155 -0.06 10.87 8.27
C THR A 155 1.17 10.07 7.89
N MET A 156 1.02 8.78 7.66
CA MET A 156 2.08 7.87 7.19
C MET A 156 1.74 7.38 5.80
N TYR A 157 2.66 7.41 4.85
CA TYR A 157 2.36 7.03 3.47
C TYR A 157 3.57 6.57 2.67
N PHE A 158 3.32 5.68 1.72
CA PHE A 158 4.24 5.41 0.64
C PHE A 158 4.14 6.51 -0.40
N ASP A 159 5.27 7.01 -0.88
CA ASP A 159 5.32 7.98 -1.96
C ASP A 159 5.46 7.30 -3.33
N LYS A 160 5.46 8.13 -4.38
CA LYS A 160 5.60 7.66 -5.76
C LYS A 160 6.83 6.77 -5.97
N VAL A 161 7.97 7.11 -5.39
CA VAL A 161 9.22 6.37 -5.60
C VAL A 161 9.09 4.97 -5.03
N TYR A 162 8.59 4.85 -3.81
CA TYR A 162 8.36 3.56 -3.18
C TYR A 162 7.31 2.72 -3.94
N LEU A 163 6.21 3.35 -4.35
CA LEU A 163 5.15 2.69 -5.13
C LEU A 163 5.61 2.23 -6.52
N GLN A 164 6.58 2.92 -7.14
CA GLN A 164 7.19 2.49 -8.40
C GLN A 164 8.08 1.25 -8.22
N VAL A 165 8.82 1.17 -7.11
CA VAL A 165 9.60 -0.05 -6.79
C VAL A 165 8.64 -1.23 -6.60
N ILE A 166 7.56 -1.04 -5.83
CA ILE A 166 6.50 -2.04 -5.65
C ILE A 166 5.95 -2.50 -7.01
N TYR A 167 5.60 -1.55 -7.88
CA TYR A 167 5.09 -1.87 -9.20
C TYR A 167 6.09 -2.72 -10.00
N SER A 168 7.38 -2.36 -10.00
CA SER A 168 8.40 -3.10 -10.76
C SER A 168 8.52 -4.57 -10.34
N MET A 169 8.29 -4.87 -9.06
CA MET A 169 8.31 -6.22 -8.52
C MET A 169 7.05 -7.02 -8.87
N MET A 170 5.92 -6.34 -9.05
CA MET A 170 4.59 -6.95 -9.24
C MET A 170 3.99 -6.73 -10.63
N GLU A 171 4.75 -6.15 -11.56
CA GLU A 171 4.24 -5.70 -12.87
C GLU A 171 3.40 -6.79 -13.55
N ASN A 172 3.90 -8.03 -13.58
CA ASN A 172 3.19 -9.16 -14.18
C ASN A 172 1.85 -9.46 -13.51
N GLN A 173 1.78 -9.38 -12.18
CA GLN A 173 0.58 -9.67 -11.40
C GLN A 173 -0.44 -8.53 -11.55
N ILE A 174 0.02 -7.28 -11.56
CA ILE A 174 -0.82 -6.10 -11.76
C ILE A 174 -1.39 -6.10 -13.17
N ALA A 175 -0.57 -6.39 -14.19
CA ALA A 175 -1.02 -6.51 -15.58
C ALA A 175 -2.08 -7.61 -15.73
N ALA A 176 -1.86 -8.79 -15.13
CA ALA A 176 -2.84 -9.87 -15.16
C ALA A 176 -4.17 -9.48 -14.49
N MET A 177 -4.12 -8.83 -13.33
CA MET A 177 -5.34 -8.33 -12.67
C MET A 177 -6.12 -7.35 -13.53
N ILE A 178 -5.42 -6.45 -14.23
CA ILE A 178 -6.06 -5.48 -15.11
C ILE A 178 -6.70 -6.18 -16.31
N VAL A 179 -6.03 -7.16 -16.90
CA VAL A 179 -6.59 -7.98 -17.99
C VAL A 179 -7.84 -8.73 -17.52
N ASP A 180 -7.81 -9.35 -16.34
CA ASP A 180 -8.98 -10.00 -15.75
C ASP A 180 -10.15 -9.03 -15.54
N MET A 181 -9.85 -7.81 -15.07
CA MET A 181 -10.85 -6.75 -14.88
C MET A 181 -11.44 -6.19 -16.19
N MET A 182 -10.78 -6.43 -17.33
CA MET A 182 -11.34 -6.05 -18.62
C MET A 182 -12.43 -7.01 -19.09
N GLU A 183 -12.60 -8.16 -18.44
CA GLU A 183 -13.62 -9.17 -18.75
C GLU A 183 -13.57 -9.62 -20.22
N ILE A 184 -12.36 -9.73 -20.77
CA ILE A 184 -12.13 -10.14 -22.16
C ILE A 184 -12.33 -11.67 -22.27
N ASP A 185 -13.20 -12.12 -23.17
CA ASP A 185 -13.32 -13.53 -23.52
C ASP A 185 -12.26 -13.92 -24.55
N PHE A 186 -11.19 -14.57 -24.07
CA PHE A 186 -10.10 -15.07 -24.90
C PHE A 186 -10.43 -16.35 -25.67
N SER A 187 -11.53 -17.05 -25.34
CA SER A 187 -11.86 -18.37 -25.94
C SER A 187 -12.15 -18.29 -27.44
N GLN A 188 -12.61 -17.13 -27.91
CA GLN A 188 -12.95 -16.86 -29.31
C GLN A 188 -11.85 -16.07 -30.04
N MET A 189 -10.70 -15.85 -29.39
CA MET A 189 -9.63 -15.04 -29.95
C MET A 189 -8.56 -15.88 -30.66
N PRO A 190 -7.85 -15.29 -31.65
CA PRO A 190 -6.71 -15.95 -32.28
C PRO A 190 -5.63 -16.35 -31.27
N GLU A 191 -4.91 -17.43 -31.57
CA GLU A 191 -3.77 -17.86 -30.78
C GLU A 191 -2.73 -16.74 -30.65
N GLY A 192 -2.22 -16.52 -29.44
CA GLY A 192 -1.27 -15.44 -29.14
C GLY A 192 -1.88 -14.07 -28.86
N MET A 193 -3.21 -13.90 -29.01
CA MET A 193 -3.89 -12.62 -28.73
C MET A 193 -3.81 -12.23 -27.24
N GLU A 194 -3.93 -13.20 -26.34
CA GLU A 194 -3.78 -12.99 -24.90
C GLU A 194 -2.39 -12.44 -24.53
N ALA A 195 -1.34 -13.05 -25.09
CA ALA A 195 0.05 -12.61 -24.86
C ALA A 195 0.30 -11.20 -25.41
N MET A 196 -0.29 -10.87 -26.56
CA MET A 196 -0.22 -9.53 -27.14
C MET A 196 -0.98 -8.50 -26.28
N ILE A 197 -2.17 -8.84 -25.78
CA ILE A 197 -2.94 -7.99 -24.86
C ILE A 197 -2.18 -7.75 -23.56
N MET A 198 -1.61 -8.80 -22.98
CA MET A 198 -0.79 -8.71 -21.78
C MET A 198 0.42 -7.80 -21.98
N LYS A 199 1.11 -7.91 -23.13
CA LYS A 199 2.24 -7.04 -23.48
C LYS A 199 1.80 -5.58 -23.62
N GLU A 200 0.67 -5.34 -24.28
CA GLU A 200 0.14 -3.99 -24.49
C GLU A 200 -0.29 -3.34 -23.17
N VAL A 201 -0.97 -4.10 -22.30
CA VAL A 201 -1.34 -3.64 -20.95
C VAL A 201 -0.11 -3.22 -20.16
N LYS A 202 0.98 -4.01 -20.18
CA LYS A 202 2.23 -3.65 -19.49
C LYS A 202 2.85 -2.36 -20.02
N ASN A 203 2.90 -2.20 -21.36
CA ASN A 203 3.41 -0.98 -21.97
C ASN A 203 2.61 0.26 -21.51
N GLN A 204 1.28 0.16 -21.57
CA GLN A 204 0.40 1.26 -21.17
C GLN A 204 0.45 1.53 -19.67
N LEU A 205 0.65 0.51 -18.83
CA LEU A 205 0.89 0.71 -17.40
C LEU A 205 2.17 1.52 -17.16
N GLY A 206 3.24 1.22 -17.89
CA GLY A 206 4.46 2.03 -17.91
C GLY A 206 4.16 3.49 -18.22
N GLU A 207 3.40 3.76 -19.30
CA GLU A 207 3.00 5.12 -19.68
C GLU A 207 2.13 5.82 -18.62
N ILE A 208 1.14 5.11 -18.05
CA ILE A 208 0.28 5.63 -16.99
C ILE A 208 1.12 6.06 -15.79
N LEU A 209 2.10 5.26 -15.38
CA LEU A 209 2.98 5.60 -14.25
C LEU A 209 3.81 6.87 -14.49
N THR A 210 4.20 7.14 -15.75
CA THR A 210 4.90 8.40 -16.08
C THR A 210 4.00 9.62 -15.95
N GLN A 211 2.70 9.46 -16.21
CA GLN A 211 1.70 10.53 -16.14
C GLN A 211 1.19 10.83 -14.71
N ILE A 212 1.50 9.97 -13.74
CA ILE A 212 1.23 10.23 -12.33
C ILE A 212 2.14 11.36 -11.86
N ARG A 213 1.55 12.50 -11.50
CA ARG A 213 2.27 13.65 -10.92
C ARG A 213 2.50 13.44 -9.43
N LYS A 214 1.50 12.89 -8.74
CA LYS A 214 1.56 12.58 -7.31
C LYS A 214 0.79 11.29 -7.05
N ILE A 215 1.35 10.41 -6.24
CA ILE A 215 0.63 9.29 -5.66
C ILE A 215 1.16 9.03 -4.25
N GLU A 216 0.26 9.00 -3.29
CA GLU A 216 0.53 8.67 -1.90
C GLU A 216 -0.54 7.71 -1.40
N ILE A 217 -0.14 6.62 -0.73
CA ILE A 217 -1.05 5.63 -0.16
C ILE A 217 -0.58 5.34 1.26
N GLY A 218 -1.48 5.44 2.24
CA GLY A 218 -1.16 5.06 3.61
C GLY A 218 -2.29 5.33 4.60
N PHE A 219 -1.94 5.87 5.76
CA PHE A 219 -2.80 5.93 6.94
C PHE A 219 -2.77 7.31 7.58
N VAL A 220 -3.92 7.68 8.12
CA VAL A 220 -4.04 8.78 9.07
C VAL A 220 -4.23 8.17 10.46
N LEU A 221 -3.32 8.52 11.37
CA LEU A 221 -3.31 8.15 12.77
C LEU A 221 -3.57 9.38 13.63
N MET A 222 -4.35 9.20 14.69
CA MET A 222 -4.67 10.24 15.66
C MET A 222 -3.85 10.06 16.92
N LEU A 223 -3.53 11.18 17.58
CA LEU A 223 -2.94 11.21 18.91
C LEU A 223 -3.79 10.37 19.84
N ASP A 224 -3.17 9.37 20.47
CA ASP A 224 -3.79 8.65 21.56
C ASP A 224 -4.02 9.66 22.69
N GLU A 225 -5.28 10.02 22.92
CA GLU A 225 -5.69 10.71 24.14
C GLU A 225 -5.56 9.68 25.26
N LEU A 226 -4.33 9.45 25.74
CA LEU A 226 -4.16 8.95 27.08
C LEU A 226 -4.82 10.00 27.97
N ASP A 227 -5.96 9.64 28.54
CA ASP A 227 -6.55 10.37 29.67
C ASP A 227 -5.46 10.46 30.76
N TYR A 228 -4.67 11.53 30.73
CA TYR A 228 -3.94 12.01 31.89
C TYR A 228 -4.97 12.68 32.80
N ALA A 229 -5.83 11.85 33.40
CA ALA A 229 -6.71 12.20 34.50
C ALA A 229 -6.04 11.85 35.83
#